data_AF-A0A6U8LHZ4-F1
#
_entry.id   AF-A0A6U8LHZ4-F1
#
_cell.length_a   1.000
_cell.length_b   1.000
_cell.length_c   1.000
_cell.angle_alpha   90.00
_cell.angle_beta   90.00
_cell.angle_gamma   90.00
#
_symmetry.space_group_name_H-M   'P 1'
#
loop_
_entity.id
_entity.type
_entity.pdbx_description
1 polymer ?
#
loop_
_entity_poly.entity_id
_entity_poly.type
_entity_poly.pdbx_seq_one_letter_code
_entity_poly.pdbx_strand_id
1 'polypeptide(L)'
;MLWVHSTSAVLALPWTYAPACRNVALSPSDSYAGGGTWFEHSGETLVCERGGALLHAGGLPHCGVPVTRGVRHLLVLFLLAAPLPLLAGRLQAIGAAAGTKPQFFSQPRRRPADLALSSAALQLAIEANPRDAESYSQLGHNFASEDRHADAQRCFEAAVELSRGRDFAALVSLAEAQAAQRQHAAALVSLQAALELAPPPGPSAADERRAVRRREGLALLELERYEEAGLLFDALIDEEPGGMEDVEAWASLGVCMAALRQPEAALSCQKQVQRIRAASASVP
;
A
#
# COMPACT_ATOMS: atom_id res chain seq x y z
N MET A 1 -25.23 -4.90 -14.48
CA MET A 1 -25.38 -6.32 -14.90
C MET A 1 -24.18 -6.63 -15.77
N LEU A 2 -23.18 -7.34 -15.26
CA LEU A 2 -21.98 -7.70 -16.02
C LEU A 2 -22.16 -9.14 -16.51
N TRP A 3 -22.17 -9.35 -17.82
CA TRP A 3 -22.17 -10.70 -18.40
C TRP A 3 -20.73 -11.18 -18.50
N VAL A 4 -20.31 -12.07 -17.61
CA VAL A 4 -18.99 -12.73 -17.72
C VAL A 4 -19.19 -14.05 -18.46
N HIS A 5 -18.83 -14.09 -19.74
CA HIS A 5 -18.59 -15.34 -20.45
C HIS A 5 -17.17 -15.77 -20.11
N SER A 6 -17.00 -16.88 -19.40
CA SER A 6 -15.67 -17.43 -19.16
C SER A 6 -15.58 -18.90 -19.52
N THR A 7 -14.69 -19.20 -20.48
CA THR A 7 -14.19 -20.53 -20.82
C THR A 7 -12.97 -20.94 -19.99
N SER A 8 -12.53 -20.09 -19.05
CA SER A 8 -11.36 -20.32 -18.20
C SER A 8 -11.68 -20.05 -16.72
N ALA A 9 -10.92 -20.68 -15.81
CA ALA A 9 -10.99 -20.35 -14.39
C ALA A 9 -10.67 -18.87 -14.18
N VAL A 10 -11.66 -18.09 -13.74
CA VAL A 10 -11.44 -16.72 -13.29
C VAL A 10 -11.22 -16.80 -11.79
N LEU A 11 -10.02 -16.43 -11.36
CA LEU A 11 -9.75 -16.13 -9.97
C LEU A 11 -10.52 -14.84 -9.66
N ALA A 12 -11.61 -14.95 -8.90
CA ALA A 12 -12.29 -13.77 -8.39
C ALA A 12 -11.41 -13.24 -7.26
N LEU A 13 -10.58 -12.24 -7.55
CA LEU A 13 -9.86 -11.52 -6.51
C LEU A 13 -10.89 -10.98 -5.50
N PRO A 14 -10.61 -11.08 -4.18
CA PRO A 14 -11.55 -10.68 -3.15
C PRO A 14 -11.87 -9.20 -3.34
N TRP A 15 -13.09 -8.91 -3.80
CA TRP A 15 -13.68 -7.60 -3.57
C TRP A 15 -13.93 -7.55 -2.07
N THR A 16 -13.02 -6.90 -1.35
CA THR A 16 -13.00 -6.79 0.12
C THR A 16 -14.28 -6.20 0.72
N TYR A 17 -15.26 -5.80 -0.10
CA TYR A 17 -16.46 -5.08 0.32
C TYR A 17 -17.78 -5.63 -0.23
N ALA A 18 -17.82 -6.85 -0.80
CA ALA A 18 -19.07 -7.53 -1.18
C ALA A 18 -19.53 -8.49 -0.06
N PRO A 19 -20.65 -8.22 0.64
CA PRO A 19 -21.05 -9.01 1.81
C PRO A 19 -21.54 -10.41 1.45
N ALA A 20 -22.08 -10.61 0.25
CA ALA A 20 -22.43 -11.91 -0.28
C ALA A 20 -22.38 -11.90 -1.80
N CYS A 21 -21.55 -12.76 -2.38
CA CYS A 21 -21.64 -13.11 -3.79
C CYS A 21 -22.72 -14.19 -3.93
N ARG A 22 -23.63 -13.99 -4.88
CA ARG A 22 -24.64 -14.97 -5.25
C ARG A 22 -24.41 -15.45 -6.67
N ASN A 23 -24.01 -16.71 -6.81
CA ASN A 23 -23.97 -17.37 -8.11
C ASN A 23 -25.30 -18.11 -8.30
N VAL A 24 -26.15 -17.61 -9.19
CA VAL A 24 -27.39 -18.30 -9.58
C VAL A 24 -27.11 -19.13 -10.83
N ALA A 25 -27.32 -20.43 -10.76
CA ALA A 25 -27.14 -21.32 -11.90
C ALA A 25 -28.31 -21.17 -12.88
N LEU A 26 -28.01 -20.80 -14.13
CA LEU A 26 -29.02 -20.63 -15.18
C LEU A 26 -29.08 -21.85 -16.11
N SER A 27 -27.97 -22.57 -16.24
CA SER A 27 -27.87 -23.81 -17.03
C SER A 27 -28.24 -25.05 -16.21
N PRO A 28 -29.00 -26.01 -16.77
CA PRO A 28 -29.14 -27.36 -16.22
C PRO A 28 -27.78 -28.04 -16.00
N SER A 29 -27.61 -28.81 -14.93
CA SER A 29 -26.33 -29.49 -14.62
C SER A 29 -25.95 -30.57 -15.64
N ASP A 30 -26.93 -31.14 -16.35
CA ASP A 30 -26.73 -32.11 -17.42
C ASP A 30 -26.30 -31.47 -18.76
N SER A 31 -26.39 -30.14 -18.90
CA SER A 31 -26.04 -29.43 -20.14
C SER A 31 -24.55 -29.06 -20.25
N TYR A 32 -23.74 -29.39 -19.25
CA TYR A 32 -22.30 -29.14 -19.21
C TYR A 32 -21.57 -30.21 -18.37
N ALA A 33 -20.25 -30.26 -18.47
CA ALA A 33 -19.39 -31.07 -17.59
C ALA A 33 -18.29 -30.18 -16.96
N GLY A 34 -17.91 -30.48 -15.72
CA GLY A 34 -17.07 -29.60 -14.92
C GLY A 34 -17.85 -28.41 -14.36
N GLY A 35 -17.18 -27.29 -14.10
CA GLY A 35 -17.80 -26.12 -13.47
C GLY A 35 -18.00 -26.24 -11.96
N GLY A 36 -18.54 -25.18 -11.37
CA GLY A 36 -18.71 -25.04 -9.93
C GLY A 36 -17.93 -23.85 -9.37
N THR A 37 -18.05 -23.65 -8.06
CA THR A 37 -17.27 -22.66 -7.30
C THR A 37 -16.48 -23.40 -6.24
N TRP A 38 -15.16 -23.34 -6.35
CA TRP A 38 -14.23 -23.93 -5.40
C TRP A 38 -13.89 -22.94 -4.29
N PHE A 39 -13.78 -23.42 -3.05
CA PHE A 39 -13.42 -22.61 -1.88
C PHE A 39 -12.14 -23.11 -1.25
N GLU A 40 -11.19 -22.21 -0.98
CA GLU A 40 -9.89 -22.56 -0.40
C GLU A 40 -10.02 -23.17 1.00
N HIS A 41 -10.89 -22.59 1.84
CA HIS A 41 -11.02 -23.01 3.22
C HIS A 41 -11.55 -24.44 3.40
N SER A 42 -12.50 -24.88 2.55
CA SER A 42 -13.05 -26.24 2.61
C SER A 42 -12.35 -27.21 1.66
N GLY A 43 -11.68 -26.72 0.62
CA GLY A 43 -11.15 -27.54 -0.47
C GLY A 43 -12.24 -28.12 -1.38
N GLU A 44 -13.51 -27.76 -1.18
CA GLU A 44 -14.65 -28.33 -1.88
C GLU A 44 -15.07 -27.49 -3.10
N THR A 45 -15.61 -28.16 -4.12
CA THR A 45 -16.28 -27.52 -5.26
C THR A 45 -17.79 -27.65 -5.11
N LEU A 46 -18.48 -26.51 -5.00
CA LEU A 46 -19.93 -26.49 -4.94
C LEU A 46 -20.54 -26.27 -6.33
N VAL A 47 -21.45 -27.15 -6.71
CA VAL A 47 -22.24 -27.08 -7.95
C VAL A 47 -23.69 -26.83 -7.57
N CYS A 48 -24.32 -25.86 -8.24
CA CYS A 48 -25.73 -25.57 -8.06
C CYS A 48 -26.54 -26.07 -9.26
N GLU A 49 -27.67 -26.70 -8.96
CA GLU A 49 -28.71 -27.02 -9.94
C GLU A 49 -29.36 -25.74 -10.49
N ARG A 50 -29.96 -25.84 -11.67
CA ARG A 50 -30.63 -24.70 -12.32
C ARG A 50 -31.66 -24.08 -11.39
N GLY A 51 -31.60 -22.76 -11.23
CA GLY A 51 -32.44 -21.98 -10.31
C GLY A 51 -31.92 -21.95 -8.86
N GLY A 52 -30.96 -22.82 -8.52
CA GLY A 52 -30.23 -22.78 -7.25
C GLY A 52 -29.29 -21.59 -7.17
N ALA A 53 -29.11 -21.08 -5.96
CA ALA A 53 -28.21 -19.96 -5.66
C ALA A 53 -27.18 -20.38 -4.61
N LEU A 54 -25.90 -20.17 -4.91
CA LEU A 54 -24.81 -20.29 -3.94
C LEU A 54 -24.58 -18.94 -3.27
N LEU A 55 -24.67 -18.89 -1.93
CA LEU A 55 -24.41 -17.69 -1.13
C LEU A 55 -23.12 -17.89 -0.35
N HIS A 56 -22.17 -16.97 -0.49
CA HIS A 56 -20.96 -16.96 0.32
C HIS A 56 -20.46 -15.54 0.55
N ALA A 57 -19.71 -15.32 1.63
CA ALA A 57 -19.05 -14.03 1.89
C ALA A 57 -18.06 -13.70 0.76
N GLY A 58 -18.06 -12.46 0.28
CA GLY A 58 -17.21 -12.05 -0.85
C GLY A 58 -15.71 -12.04 -0.54
N GLY A 59 -15.34 -11.94 0.73
CA GLY A 59 -13.94 -12.02 1.18
C GLY A 59 -13.39 -13.43 1.31
N LEU A 60 -14.20 -14.49 1.10
CA LEU A 60 -13.70 -15.86 1.10
C LEU A 60 -12.91 -16.11 -0.19
N PRO A 61 -11.65 -16.60 -0.13
CA PRO A 61 -10.93 -17.01 -1.31
C PRO A 61 -11.66 -18.14 -2.04
N HIS A 62 -12.02 -17.90 -3.30
CA HIS A 62 -12.77 -18.82 -4.13
C HIS A 62 -12.43 -18.62 -5.61
N CYS A 63 -12.66 -19.63 -6.43
CA CYS A 63 -12.50 -19.52 -7.88
C CYS A 63 -13.52 -20.36 -8.63
N GLY A 64 -13.74 -20.02 -9.90
CA GLY A 64 -14.53 -20.86 -10.79
C GLY A 64 -13.75 -22.09 -11.24
N VAL A 65 -14.35 -23.27 -11.12
CA VAL A 65 -13.77 -24.50 -11.71
C VAL A 65 -14.03 -24.50 -13.22
N PRO A 66 -13.05 -24.90 -14.06
CA PRO A 66 -13.24 -24.93 -15.51
C PRO A 66 -14.41 -25.81 -15.94
N VAL A 67 -15.15 -25.35 -16.94
CA VAL A 67 -16.13 -26.15 -17.68
C VAL A 67 -15.36 -26.88 -18.79
N THR A 68 -15.41 -28.21 -18.78
CA THR A 68 -14.65 -29.05 -19.73
C THR A 68 -15.46 -29.44 -20.96
N ARG A 69 -16.80 -29.33 -20.88
CA ARG A 69 -17.72 -29.59 -22.01
C ARG A 69 -19.01 -28.78 -21.85
N GLY A 70 -19.55 -28.26 -22.95
CA GLY A 70 -20.80 -27.48 -22.94
C GLY A 70 -20.60 -26.03 -22.49
N VAL A 71 -21.70 -25.34 -22.19
CA VAL A 71 -21.68 -23.93 -21.75
C VAL A 71 -22.52 -23.78 -20.48
N ARG A 72 -21.90 -23.24 -19.42
CA ARG A 72 -22.53 -22.96 -18.13
C ARG A 72 -22.83 -21.46 -18.00
N HIS A 73 -24.10 -21.10 -17.97
CA HIS A 73 -24.53 -19.73 -17.72
C HIS A 73 -24.79 -19.50 -16.23
N LEU A 74 -24.28 -18.38 -15.72
CA LEU A 74 -24.37 -17.98 -14.32
C LEU A 74 -24.80 -16.52 -14.24
N LEU A 75 -25.69 -16.21 -13.30
CA LEU A 75 -25.98 -14.84 -12.92
C LEU A 75 -25.29 -14.56 -11.59
N VAL A 76 -24.30 -13.67 -11.62
CA VAL A 76 -23.61 -13.20 -10.40
C VAL A 76 -24.32 -11.96 -9.89
N LEU A 77 -24.87 -12.06 -8.68
CA LEU A 77 -25.51 -10.95 -7.98
C LEU A 77 -24.66 -10.53 -6.79
N PHE A 78 -24.47 -9.22 -6.65
CA PHE A 78 -23.88 -8.61 -5.48
C PHE A 78 -25.02 -8.04 -4.63
N LEU A 79 -25.28 -8.65 -3.48
CA LEU A 79 -26.36 -8.21 -2.59
C LEU A 79 -25.83 -7.10 -1.70
N LEU A 80 -26.27 -5.88 -1.97
CA LEU A 80 -25.87 -4.69 -1.22
C LEU A 80 -26.81 -4.53 -0.03
N ALA A 81 -26.52 -5.21 1.08
CA ALA A 81 -27.18 -4.88 2.34
C ALA A 81 -26.72 -3.49 2.81
N ALA A 82 -27.59 -2.77 3.53
CA ALA A 82 -27.29 -1.45 4.10
C ALA A 82 -26.70 -1.41 5.54
N PRO A 83 -26.18 -2.50 6.17
CA PRO A 83 -25.59 -2.34 7.49
C PRO A 83 -24.29 -1.52 7.42
N LEU A 84 -24.10 -0.72 8.47
CA LEU A 84 -23.04 0.29 8.69
C LEU A 84 -21.62 -0.10 8.21
N PRO A 85 -21.12 -1.34 8.35
CA PRO A 85 -19.75 -1.68 7.92
C PRO A 85 -19.53 -1.57 6.40
N LEU A 86 -20.58 -1.78 5.59
CA LEU A 86 -20.49 -1.66 4.14
C LEU A 86 -20.56 -0.22 3.66
N LEU A 87 -21.21 0.65 4.44
CA LEU A 87 -21.21 2.08 4.19
C LEU A 87 -19.79 2.63 4.38
N ALA A 88 -19.14 2.29 5.50
CA ALA A 88 -17.77 2.69 5.78
C ALA A 88 -16.80 2.24 4.68
N GLY A 89 -16.82 0.96 4.30
CA GLY A 89 -15.94 0.45 3.24
C GLY A 89 -16.18 1.07 1.85
N ARG A 90 -17.43 1.42 1.51
CA ARG A 90 -17.73 2.14 0.25
C ARG A 90 -17.25 3.58 0.29
N LEU A 91 -17.46 4.26 1.40
CA LEU A 91 -17.00 5.63 1.60
C LEU A 91 -15.48 5.69 1.57
N GLN A 92 -14.80 4.74 2.23
CA GLN A 92 -13.36 4.56 2.14
C GLN A 92 -12.93 4.34 0.68
N ALA A 93 -13.59 3.45 -0.07
CA ALA A 93 -13.22 3.19 -1.47
C ALA A 93 -13.39 4.43 -2.38
N ILE A 94 -14.45 5.23 -2.16
CA ILE A 94 -14.65 6.52 -2.83
C ILE A 94 -13.51 7.47 -2.45
N GLY A 95 -13.20 7.55 -1.15
CA GLY A 95 -12.08 8.29 -0.58
C GLY A 95 -10.76 7.95 -1.28
N ALA A 96 -10.41 6.68 -1.27
CA ALA A 96 -9.20 6.11 -1.86
C ALA A 96 -9.11 6.39 -3.37
N ALA A 97 -10.22 6.31 -4.10
CA ALA A 97 -10.23 6.52 -5.54
C ALA A 97 -10.05 8.00 -5.92
N ALA A 98 -10.55 8.91 -5.08
CA ALA A 98 -10.45 10.35 -5.27
C ALA A 98 -9.15 10.95 -4.70
N GLY A 99 -8.52 10.29 -3.72
CA GLY A 99 -7.38 10.81 -2.96
C GLY A 99 -6.03 10.72 -3.69
N THR A 100 -4.94 10.94 -2.94
CA THR A 100 -3.57 10.97 -3.47
C THR A 100 -2.89 9.60 -3.50
N LYS A 101 -3.16 8.74 -2.50
CA LYS A 101 -2.53 7.41 -2.36
C LYS A 101 -2.87 6.53 -3.58
N PRO A 102 -1.88 5.96 -4.28
CA PRO A 102 -2.15 5.03 -5.39
C PRO A 102 -2.69 3.71 -4.83
N GLN A 103 -3.75 3.17 -5.46
CA GLN A 103 -4.21 1.80 -5.19
C GLN A 103 -3.40 0.81 -6.01
N PHE A 104 -3.20 -0.41 -5.47
CA PHE A 104 -2.40 -1.51 -6.06
C PHE A 104 -2.85 -1.97 -7.46
N PHE A 105 -3.91 -1.40 -8.03
CA PHE A 105 -4.30 -1.62 -9.41
C PHE A 105 -4.22 -0.30 -10.18
N SER A 106 -3.10 -0.12 -10.86
CA SER A 106 -2.84 0.94 -11.82
C SER A 106 -3.94 0.96 -12.90
N GLN A 107 -4.88 1.90 -12.79
CA GLN A 107 -5.72 2.27 -13.93
C GLN A 107 -4.92 3.18 -14.86
N PRO A 108 -4.88 2.92 -16.18
CA PRO A 108 -4.02 3.64 -17.12
C PRO A 108 -4.37 5.12 -17.33
N ARG A 109 -5.44 5.65 -16.70
CA ARG A 109 -5.81 7.07 -16.70
C ARG A 109 -6.45 7.45 -15.37
N ARG A 110 -5.63 7.84 -14.38
CA ARG A 110 -6.15 8.43 -13.13
C ARG A 110 -6.72 9.81 -13.44
N ARG A 111 -7.94 10.09 -13.00
CA ARG A 111 -8.42 11.49 -12.94
C ARG A 111 -7.54 12.24 -11.92
N PRO A 112 -7.31 13.55 -12.10
CA PRO A 112 -6.65 14.35 -11.07
C PRO A 112 -7.34 14.13 -9.72
N ALA A 113 -6.54 14.12 -8.65
CA ALA A 113 -7.06 13.88 -7.30
C ALA A 113 -8.10 14.95 -6.94
N ASP A 114 -9.22 14.50 -6.40
CA ASP A 114 -10.27 15.35 -5.83
C ASP A 114 -10.19 15.20 -4.31
N LEU A 115 -9.31 16.00 -3.70
CA LEU A 115 -9.05 15.95 -2.27
C LEU A 115 -10.27 16.31 -1.44
N ALA A 116 -11.14 17.18 -1.95
CA ALA A 116 -12.36 17.57 -1.28
C ALA A 116 -13.33 16.39 -1.19
N LEU A 117 -13.59 15.71 -2.31
CA LEU A 117 -14.40 14.48 -2.31
C LEU A 117 -13.75 13.39 -1.45
N SER A 118 -12.44 13.22 -1.58
CA SER A 118 -11.71 12.19 -0.86
C SER A 118 -11.82 12.37 0.65
N SER A 119 -11.48 13.56 1.15
CA SER A 119 -11.52 13.87 2.58
C SER A 119 -12.94 13.80 3.15
N ALA A 120 -13.95 14.29 2.43
CA ALA A 120 -15.34 14.19 2.85
C ALA A 120 -15.81 12.72 2.96
N ALA A 121 -15.47 11.89 1.98
CA ALA A 121 -15.83 10.48 2.00
C ALA A 121 -15.11 9.73 3.13
N LEU A 122 -13.82 10.00 3.36
CA LEU A 122 -13.04 9.36 4.43
C LEU A 122 -13.50 9.78 5.82
N GLN A 123 -13.90 11.03 6.02
CA GLN A 123 -14.51 11.48 7.29
C GLN A 123 -15.80 10.72 7.58
N LEU A 124 -16.70 10.61 6.60
CA LEU A 124 -17.93 9.81 6.74
C LEU A 124 -17.61 8.31 6.94
N ALA A 125 -16.54 7.80 6.33
CA ALA A 125 -16.10 6.41 6.52
C ALA A 125 -15.66 6.16 7.97
N ILE A 126 -14.88 7.09 8.54
CA ILE A 126 -14.44 7.07 9.93
C ILE A 126 -15.63 7.20 10.89
N GLU A 127 -16.59 8.09 10.61
CA GLU A 127 -17.82 8.19 11.40
C GLU A 127 -18.63 6.90 11.40
N ALA A 128 -18.72 6.24 10.25
CA ALA A 128 -19.44 4.97 10.09
C ALA A 128 -18.66 3.78 10.71
N ASN A 129 -17.33 3.81 10.70
CA ASN A 129 -16.46 2.82 11.32
C ASN A 129 -15.19 3.46 11.89
N PRO A 130 -15.21 3.87 13.18
CA PRO A 130 -14.05 4.50 13.82
C PRO A 130 -12.84 3.58 14.04
N ARG A 131 -12.97 2.28 13.70
CA ARG A 131 -11.89 1.29 13.86
C ARG A 131 -11.18 0.96 12.55
N ASP A 132 -11.48 1.67 11.47
CA ASP A 132 -10.80 1.47 10.19
C ASP A 132 -9.52 2.30 10.10
N ALA A 133 -8.37 1.66 10.39
CA ALA A 133 -7.06 2.29 10.33
C ALA A 133 -6.73 2.84 8.92
N GLU A 134 -7.17 2.17 7.85
CA GLU A 134 -6.84 2.58 6.49
C GLU A 134 -7.54 3.89 6.10
N SER A 135 -8.79 4.12 6.56
CA SER A 135 -9.45 5.42 6.35
C SER A 135 -8.68 6.58 6.99
N TYR A 136 -8.15 6.38 8.20
CA TYR A 136 -7.29 7.38 8.84
C TYR A 136 -6.00 7.60 8.05
N SER A 137 -5.30 6.54 7.64
CA SER A 137 -4.08 6.67 6.84
C SER A 137 -4.31 7.44 5.54
N GLN A 138 -5.39 7.14 4.81
CA GLN A 138 -5.72 7.83 3.56
C GLN A 138 -6.06 9.31 3.79
N LEU A 139 -6.80 9.62 4.86
CA LEU A 139 -7.11 11.00 5.21
C LEU A 139 -5.83 11.77 5.60
N GLY A 140 -4.91 11.10 6.30
CA GLY A 140 -3.59 11.63 6.63
C GLY A 140 -2.79 12.01 5.39
N HIS A 141 -2.79 11.17 4.34
CA HIS A 141 -2.12 11.50 3.07
C HIS A 141 -2.76 12.70 2.34
N ASN A 142 -4.09 12.85 2.42
CA ASN A 142 -4.74 14.04 1.87
C ASN A 142 -4.28 15.31 2.60
N PHE A 143 -4.28 15.30 3.94
CA PHE A 143 -3.79 16.43 4.73
C PHE A 143 -2.32 16.73 4.46
N ALA A 144 -1.48 15.70 4.32
CA ALA A 144 -0.07 15.89 3.96
C ALA A 144 0.10 16.56 2.59
N SER A 145 -0.74 16.23 1.61
CA SER A 145 -0.72 16.88 0.29
C SER A 145 -1.28 18.31 0.27
N GLU A 146 -2.01 18.69 1.33
CA GLU A 146 -2.46 20.06 1.59
C GLU A 146 -1.48 20.84 2.49
N ASP A 147 -0.27 20.30 2.75
CA ASP A 147 0.73 20.82 3.71
C ASP A 147 0.24 20.96 5.16
N ARG A 148 -0.87 20.28 5.50
CA ARG A 148 -1.46 20.23 6.84
C ARG A 148 -0.84 19.10 7.66
N HIS A 149 0.47 19.16 7.86
CA HIS A 149 1.24 18.08 8.47
C HIS A 149 0.81 17.72 9.90
N ALA A 150 0.34 18.68 10.70
CA ALA A 150 -0.17 18.41 12.05
C ALA A 150 -1.47 17.57 12.03
N ASP A 151 -2.37 17.82 11.06
CA ASP A 151 -3.58 17.03 10.87
C ASP A 151 -3.26 15.64 10.32
N ALA A 152 -2.28 15.57 9.41
CA ALA A 152 -1.76 14.32 8.89
C ALA A 152 -1.16 13.45 9.99
N GLN A 153 -0.32 14.02 10.86
CA GLN A 153 0.27 13.33 12.00
C GLN A 153 -0.81 12.69 12.89
N ARG A 154 -1.83 13.46 13.29
CA ARG A 154 -2.94 12.92 14.12
C ARG A 154 -3.67 11.75 13.46
N CYS A 155 -3.85 11.81 12.14
CA CYS A 155 -4.46 10.72 11.39
C CYS A 155 -3.56 9.48 11.36
N PHE A 156 -2.26 9.64 11.13
CA PHE A 156 -1.32 8.51 11.13
C PHE A 156 -1.13 7.92 12.53
N GLU A 157 -1.10 8.73 13.59
CA GLU A 157 -1.11 8.26 14.98
C GLU A 157 -2.32 7.36 15.25
N ALA A 158 -3.53 7.80 14.87
CA ALA A 158 -4.74 6.98 14.99
C ALA A 158 -4.64 5.67 14.20
N ALA A 159 -4.09 5.69 12.99
CA ALA A 159 -3.89 4.47 12.19
C ALA A 159 -2.88 3.49 12.83
N VAL A 160 -1.78 4.02 13.39
CA VAL A 160 -0.78 3.24 14.13
C VAL A 160 -1.38 2.64 15.40
N GLU A 161 -2.17 3.41 16.15
CA GLU A 161 -2.87 2.92 17.35
C GLU A 161 -3.85 1.79 17.03
N LEU A 162 -4.68 1.98 15.99
CA LEU A 162 -5.67 0.99 15.57
C LEU A 162 -5.04 -0.30 15.02
N SER A 163 -3.90 -0.19 14.34
CA SER A 163 -3.11 -1.35 13.89
C SER A 163 -2.23 -1.95 15.00
N ARG A 164 -2.21 -1.35 16.19
CA ARG A 164 -1.36 -1.71 17.34
C ARG A 164 0.13 -1.68 17.00
N GLY A 165 0.56 -0.72 16.18
CA GLY A 165 1.95 -0.57 15.75
C GLY A 165 2.45 -1.66 14.81
N ARG A 166 1.53 -2.41 14.17
CA ARG A 166 1.87 -3.52 13.25
C ARG A 166 1.60 -3.19 11.78
N ASP A 167 1.51 -1.91 11.46
CA ASP A 167 1.40 -1.41 10.09
C ASP A 167 2.67 -0.62 9.73
N PHE A 168 3.49 -1.23 8.87
CA PHE A 168 4.73 -0.66 8.39
C PHE A 168 4.51 0.68 7.66
N ALA A 169 3.51 0.73 6.78
CA ALA A 169 3.26 1.93 5.97
C ALA A 169 2.77 3.09 6.84
N ALA A 170 1.90 2.80 7.82
CA ALA A 170 1.41 3.82 8.75
C ALA A 170 2.55 4.43 9.60
N LEU A 171 3.49 3.61 10.08
CA LEU A 171 4.67 4.09 10.83
C LEU A 171 5.59 4.97 9.97
N VAL A 172 5.83 4.58 8.71
CA VAL A 172 6.62 5.39 7.77
C VAL A 172 5.94 6.73 7.49
N SER A 173 4.63 6.74 7.22
CA SER A 173 3.90 7.98 6.96
C SER A 173 3.78 8.88 8.19
N LEU A 174 3.68 8.29 9.39
CA LEU A 174 3.78 9.04 10.64
C LEU A 174 5.13 9.74 10.75
N ALA A 175 6.22 9.03 10.49
CA ALA A 175 7.56 9.60 10.53
C ALA A 175 7.74 10.75 9.52
N GLU A 176 7.21 10.60 8.31
CA GLU A 176 7.24 11.66 7.29
C GLU A 176 6.49 12.92 7.75
N ALA A 177 5.30 12.76 8.33
CA ALA A 177 4.53 13.90 8.85
C ALA A 177 5.22 14.58 10.05
N GLN A 178 5.92 13.80 10.90
CA GLN A 178 6.73 14.33 12.00
C GLN A 178 7.97 15.07 11.48
N ALA A 179 8.67 14.52 10.48
CA ALA A 179 9.85 15.14 9.87
C ALA A 179 9.50 16.46 9.16
N ALA A 180 8.36 16.52 8.46
CA ALA A 180 7.86 17.76 7.84
C ALA A 180 7.60 18.87 8.88
N GLN A 181 7.28 18.49 10.12
CA GLN A 181 7.12 19.41 11.25
C GLN A 181 8.41 19.63 12.05
N ARG A 182 9.57 19.21 11.53
CA ARG A 182 10.89 19.28 12.20
C ARG A 182 10.96 18.50 13.53
N GLN A 183 10.05 17.57 13.77
CA GLN A 183 10.05 16.69 14.93
C GLN A 183 10.97 15.47 14.69
N HIS A 184 12.24 15.72 14.38
CA HIS A 184 13.18 14.70 13.90
C HIS A 184 13.42 13.56 14.89
N ALA A 185 13.37 13.83 16.20
CA ALA A 185 13.50 12.80 17.23
C ALA A 185 12.30 11.83 17.24
N ALA A 186 11.08 12.34 17.08
CA ALA A 186 9.87 11.50 16.99
C ALA A 186 9.86 10.71 15.67
N ALA A 187 10.23 11.36 14.57
CA ALA A 187 10.35 10.71 13.26
C ALA A 187 11.34 9.54 13.31
N LEU A 188 12.50 9.72 13.98
CA LEU A 188 13.49 8.66 14.15
C LEU A 188 12.92 7.43 14.87
N VAL A 189 12.19 7.64 15.97
CA VAL A 189 11.53 6.54 16.71
C VAL A 189 10.53 5.79 15.83
N SER A 190 9.70 6.52 15.07
CA SER A 190 8.72 5.92 14.16
C SER A 190 9.37 5.12 13.02
N LEU A 191 10.49 5.60 12.46
CA LEU A 191 11.25 4.89 11.42
C LEU A 191 11.89 3.61 11.95
N GLN A 192 12.46 3.66 13.15
CA GLN A 192 13.06 2.50 13.82
C GLN A 192 12.02 1.43 14.10
N ALA A 193 10.85 1.81 14.62
CA ALA A 193 9.72 0.89 14.80
C ALA A 193 9.28 0.24 13.47
N ALA A 194 9.29 0.99 12.36
CA ALA A 194 8.97 0.44 11.04
C ALA A 194 10.04 -0.57 10.58
N LEU A 195 11.33 -0.28 10.80
CA LEU A 195 12.43 -1.19 10.45
C LEU A 195 12.41 -2.48 11.28
N GLU A 196 12.04 -2.40 12.56
CA GLU A 196 11.83 -3.56 13.44
C GLU A 196 10.71 -4.47 12.93
N LEU A 197 9.59 -3.89 12.46
CA LEU A 197 8.48 -4.65 11.87
C LEU A 197 8.84 -5.29 10.52
N ALA A 198 9.81 -4.70 9.82
CA ALA A 198 10.19 -4.97 8.44
C ALA A 198 9.09 -4.59 7.41
N PRO A 199 9.49 -4.22 6.17
CA PRO A 199 8.54 -4.05 5.08
C PRO A 199 7.78 -5.34 4.76
N PRO A 200 6.57 -5.24 4.20
CA PRO A 200 5.82 -6.41 3.76
C PRO A 200 6.63 -7.22 2.73
N PRO A 201 6.52 -8.56 2.74
CA PRO A 201 7.26 -9.40 1.81
C PRO A 201 6.80 -9.14 0.37
N GLY A 202 7.75 -8.87 -0.52
CA GLY A 202 7.48 -8.56 -1.91
C GLY A 202 8.75 -8.18 -2.67
N PRO A 203 8.67 -8.04 -4.01
CA PRO A 203 9.82 -7.65 -4.83
C PRO A 203 10.39 -6.28 -4.44
N SER A 204 9.57 -5.37 -3.89
CA SER A 204 9.97 -4.04 -3.43
C SER A 204 10.48 -3.99 -1.99
N ALA A 205 10.45 -5.09 -1.23
CA ALA A 205 10.72 -5.08 0.21
C ALA A 205 12.14 -4.58 0.54
N ALA A 206 13.13 -4.93 -0.29
CA ALA A 206 14.50 -4.44 -0.12
C ALA A 206 14.60 -2.92 -0.37
N ASP A 207 13.93 -2.43 -1.41
CA ASP A 207 13.92 -1.01 -1.77
C ASP A 207 13.17 -0.17 -0.74
N GLU A 208 12.05 -0.68 -0.21
CA GLU A 208 11.29 -0.04 0.87
C GLU A 208 12.13 0.03 2.15
N ARG A 209 12.81 -1.06 2.53
CA ARG A 209 13.73 -1.05 3.69
C ARG A 209 14.84 -0.01 3.51
N ARG A 210 15.44 0.03 2.32
CA ARG A 210 16.48 0.98 1.96
C ARG A 210 15.99 2.43 2.06
N ALA A 211 14.79 2.71 1.54
CA ALA A 211 14.19 4.04 1.62
C ALA A 211 13.93 4.48 3.07
N VAL A 212 13.46 3.57 3.94
CA VAL A 212 13.27 3.86 5.36
C VAL A 212 14.59 4.09 6.08
N ARG A 213 15.63 3.27 5.82
CA ARG A 213 16.98 3.50 6.35
C ARG A 213 17.54 4.86 5.91
N ARG A 214 17.36 5.25 4.64
CA ARG A 214 17.80 6.58 4.17
C ARG A 214 17.15 7.69 4.96
N ARG A 215 15.82 7.60 5.18
CA ARG A 215 15.08 8.57 6.02
C ARG A 215 15.56 8.57 7.47
N GLU A 216 15.95 7.41 8.01
CA GLU A 216 16.55 7.30 9.35
C GLU A 216 17.87 8.09 9.43
N GLY A 217 18.75 7.90 8.44
CA GLY A 217 20.00 8.66 8.32
C GLY A 217 19.78 10.17 8.20
N LEU A 218 18.77 10.59 7.42
CA LEU A 218 18.40 12.01 7.31
C LEU A 218 17.87 12.57 8.63
N ALA A 219 17.07 11.81 9.38
CA ALA A 219 16.60 12.22 10.70
C ALA A 219 17.78 12.35 11.68
N LEU A 220 18.76 11.44 11.64
CA LEU A 220 19.98 11.51 12.45
C LEU A 220 20.83 12.74 12.09
N LEU A 221 20.95 13.07 10.81
CA LEU A 221 21.63 14.28 10.33
C LEU A 221 21.01 15.56 10.91
N GLU A 222 19.68 15.69 10.85
CA GLU A 222 18.95 16.84 11.39
C GLU A 222 19.00 16.91 12.93
N LEU A 223 19.33 15.80 13.59
CA LEU A 223 19.61 15.73 15.03
C LEU A 223 21.09 15.92 15.36
N GLU A 224 21.93 16.25 14.38
CA GLU A 224 23.39 16.41 14.51
C GLU A 224 24.12 15.16 15.00
N ARG A 225 23.52 13.98 14.86
CA ARG A 225 24.11 12.67 15.20
C ARG A 225 24.94 12.15 14.03
N TYR A 226 25.97 12.92 13.66
CA TYR A 226 26.73 12.74 12.42
C TYR A 226 27.48 11.42 12.32
N GLU A 227 27.98 10.86 13.43
CA GLU A 227 28.68 9.57 13.44
C GLU A 227 27.73 8.43 13.07
N GLU A 228 26.56 8.38 13.71
CA GLU A 228 25.55 7.35 13.46
C GLU A 228 24.94 7.48 12.06
N ALA A 229 24.65 8.70 11.62
CA ALA A 229 24.19 8.96 10.27
C ALA A 229 25.24 8.52 9.23
N GLY A 230 26.51 8.85 9.46
CA GLY A 230 27.62 8.48 8.58
C GLY A 230 27.75 6.97 8.42
N LEU A 231 27.75 6.21 9.53
CA LEU A 231 27.77 4.75 9.50
C LEU A 231 26.58 4.16 8.75
N LEU A 232 25.40 4.76 8.90
CA LEU A 232 24.20 4.30 8.21
C LEU A 232 24.30 4.53 6.70
N PHE A 233 24.75 5.72 6.25
CA PHE A 233 24.91 6.00 4.84
C PHE A 233 26.02 5.17 4.18
N ASP A 234 27.12 4.94 4.91
CA ASP A 234 28.22 4.06 4.46
C ASP A 234 27.70 2.63 4.23
N ALA A 235 26.96 2.07 5.19
CA ALA A 235 26.32 0.76 5.03
C ALA A 235 25.31 0.71 3.87
N LEU A 236 24.54 1.78 3.63
CA LEU A 236 23.62 1.86 2.51
C LEU A 236 24.34 1.82 1.15
N ILE A 237 25.49 2.48 1.06
CA ILE A 237 26.35 2.50 -0.14
C ILE A 237 26.96 1.12 -0.37
N ASP A 238 27.43 0.44 0.67
CA ASP A 238 27.99 -0.92 0.56
C ASP A 238 26.94 -1.97 0.13
N GLU A 239 25.68 -1.79 0.54
CA GLU A 239 24.57 -2.67 0.19
C GLU A 239 24.05 -2.45 -1.26
N GLU A 240 24.63 -1.56 -2.07
CA GLU A 240 24.12 -1.16 -3.40
C GLU A 240 23.74 -2.34 -4.33
N PRO A 241 22.48 -2.43 -4.80
CA PRO A 241 22.06 -3.45 -5.75
C PRO A 241 22.45 -3.05 -7.17
N GLY A 242 23.27 -3.86 -7.84
CA GLY A 242 23.34 -3.90 -9.31
C GLY A 242 23.79 -2.61 -10.03
N GLY A 243 24.57 -1.74 -9.37
CA GLY A 243 25.19 -0.57 -10.01
C GLY A 243 24.33 0.70 -10.05
N MET A 244 23.24 0.76 -9.28
CA MET A 244 22.48 2.00 -9.06
C MET A 244 23.08 2.77 -7.87
N GLU A 245 23.97 3.72 -8.16
CA GLU A 245 24.63 4.55 -7.16
C GLU A 245 23.63 5.57 -6.57
N ASP A 246 23.38 5.51 -5.25
CA ASP A 246 22.43 6.40 -4.57
C ASP A 246 23.12 7.77 -4.29
N VAL A 247 22.87 8.72 -5.18
CA VAL A 247 23.42 10.09 -5.11
C VAL A 247 23.09 10.76 -3.76
N GLU A 248 21.90 10.49 -3.21
CA GLU A 248 21.45 11.11 -1.96
C GLU A 248 22.21 10.54 -0.76
N ALA A 249 22.50 9.23 -0.75
CA ALA A 249 23.32 8.60 0.28
C ALA A 249 24.76 9.15 0.27
N TRP A 250 25.40 9.25 -0.89
CA TRP A 250 26.75 9.83 -1.03
C TRP A 250 26.81 11.30 -0.62
N ALA A 251 25.81 12.10 -1.01
CA ALA A 251 25.74 13.50 -0.61
C ALA A 251 25.58 13.63 0.92
N SER A 252 24.73 12.81 1.51
CA SER A 252 24.46 12.82 2.95
C SER A 252 25.67 12.35 3.77
N LEU A 253 26.40 11.33 3.31
CA LEU A 253 27.67 10.90 3.89
C LEU A 253 28.70 12.03 3.84
N GLY A 254 28.80 12.74 2.70
CA GLY A 254 29.69 13.90 2.56
C GLY A 254 29.40 15.01 3.57
N VAL A 255 28.11 15.28 3.85
CA VAL A 255 27.69 16.23 4.90
C VAL A 255 28.11 15.75 6.29
N CYS A 256 27.93 14.46 6.60
CA CYS A 256 28.39 13.87 7.87
C CYS A 256 29.91 14.06 8.04
N MET A 257 30.70 13.72 7.02
CA MET A 257 32.15 13.82 7.06
C MET A 257 32.64 15.26 7.23
N ALA A 258 31.96 16.22 6.58
CA ALA A 258 32.27 17.64 6.74
C ALA A 258 31.99 18.13 8.16
N ALA A 259 30.85 17.75 8.75
CA ALA A 259 30.48 18.07 10.12
C ALA A 259 31.45 17.45 11.14
N LEU A 260 31.93 16.23 10.88
CA LEU A 260 32.95 15.52 11.66
C LEU A 260 34.38 16.03 11.44
N ARG A 261 34.57 17.13 10.70
CA ARG A 261 35.87 17.75 10.43
C ARG A 261 36.84 16.82 9.68
N GLN A 262 36.30 15.98 8.80
CA GLN A 262 37.04 15.09 7.90
C GLN A 262 36.95 15.60 6.44
N PRO A 263 37.66 16.69 6.09
CA PRO A 263 37.48 17.37 4.80
C PRO A 263 37.89 16.51 3.60
N GLU A 264 38.86 15.61 3.77
CA GLU A 264 39.33 14.72 2.70
C GLU A 264 38.26 13.68 2.34
N ALA A 265 37.64 13.07 3.34
CA ALA A 265 36.54 12.13 3.17
C ALA A 265 35.29 12.82 2.57
N ALA A 266 34.96 14.03 3.05
CA ALA A 266 33.87 14.83 2.49
C ALA A 266 34.11 15.18 1.01
N LEU A 267 35.33 15.56 0.65
CA LEU A 267 35.70 15.84 -0.74
C LEU A 267 35.62 14.58 -1.62
N SER A 268 35.99 13.41 -1.08
CA SER A 268 35.83 12.13 -1.77
C SER A 268 34.36 11.86 -2.11
N CYS A 269 33.46 12.02 -1.13
CA CYS A 269 32.02 11.87 -1.33
C CYS A 269 31.50 12.84 -2.41
N GLN A 270 31.93 14.11 -2.36
CA GLN A 270 31.51 15.11 -3.34
C GLN A 270 31.97 14.78 -4.77
N LYS A 271 33.18 14.24 -4.93
CA LYS A 271 33.68 13.76 -6.22
C LYS A 271 32.83 12.61 -6.76
N GLN A 272 32.41 11.70 -5.87
CA GLN A 272 31.53 10.58 -6.26
C GLN A 272 30.16 11.09 -6.71
N VAL A 273 29.53 12.01 -5.96
CA VAL A 273 28.28 12.66 -6.37
C VAL A 273 28.37 13.29 -7.76
N GLN A 274 29.47 14.01 -8.05
CA GLN A 274 29.70 14.62 -9.36
C GLN A 274 29.85 13.57 -10.47
N ARG A 275 30.57 12.48 -10.19
CA ARG A 275 30.74 11.37 -11.13
C ARG A 275 29.40 10.71 -11.48
N ILE A 276 28.58 10.40 -10.49
CA ILE A 276 27.27 9.77 -10.69
C ILE A 276 26.37 10.68 -11.55
N ARG A 277 26.30 11.97 -11.21
CA ARG A 277 25.52 12.96 -11.97
C ARG A 277 26.00 13.09 -13.42
N ALA A 278 27.31 13.13 -13.63
CA ALA A 278 27.88 13.20 -14.98
C ALA A 278 27.56 11.94 -15.80
N ALA A 279 27.62 10.76 -15.20
CA ALA A 279 27.23 9.51 -15.84
C ALA A 279 25.74 9.52 -16.22
N SER A 280 24.85 9.95 -15.33
CA SER A 280 23.41 10.04 -15.60
C SER A 280 23.05 11.04 -16.71
N ALA A 281 23.82 12.13 -16.86
CA ALA A 281 23.60 13.13 -17.90
C ALA A 281 24.08 12.69 -19.29
N SER A 282 24.87 11.61 -19.36
CA SER A 282 25.44 11.09 -20.60
C SER A 282 24.62 9.96 -21.25
N VAL A 283 23.51 9.56 -20.63
CA VAL A 283 22.57 8.56 -21.17
C VAL A 283 21.50 9.32 -21.99
N PRO A 284 21.42 9.10 -23.33
CA PRO A 284 20.50 9.82 -24.21
C PRO A 284 19.02 9.46 -24.02
#